data_AF-A0A6G1R689-F1
#
_entry.id   AF-A0A6G1R689-F1
#
_cell.length_a   1.000
_cell.length_b   1.000
_cell.length_c   1.000
_cell.angle_alpha   90.00
_cell.angle_beta   90.00
_cell.angle_gamma   90.00
#
_symmetry.space_group_name_H-M   'P 1'
#
loop_
_entity.id
_entity.type
_entity.pdbx_description
1 polymer ?
#
loop_
_entity_poly.entity_id
_entity_poly.type
_entity_poly.pdbx_seq_one_letter_code
_entity_poly.pdbx_strand_id
1 'polypeptide(L)'
;IISLSLGAEIVMDFKHPDGHTVAIMLPRCSLLVMAGESRITPRKFDVIQASEFGQKVGTITADAGDLTLNRRETRTSFTFRKVRRSPCNCIYPSACDSQKGQQRQIQPSFPHSETEASKLEQEYVHKVYEEIATHFSSTRHSPWPRIVEFLRSLPKGSIVADVGCGNGKYLGVSEDLYMVGCDRSRNLVDICGEKDYQALVCDALAVPMRSGCCDACISIAVIHHFSTAERRLATIRELARLLR
;
A
#
# COMPACT_ATOMS: atom_id res chain seq x y z
N ILE A 1 14.30 -13.78 16.26
CA ILE A 1 12.88 -13.63 15.84
C ILE A 1 12.40 -15.01 15.38
N ILE A 2 11.15 -15.38 15.62
CA ILE A 2 10.60 -16.67 15.16
C ILE A 2 9.43 -16.39 14.22
N SER A 3 9.41 -16.97 13.02
CA SER A 3 8.30 -16.85 12.08
C SER A 3 7.74 -18.24 11.75
N LEU A 4 6.50 -18.50 12.16
CA LEU A 4 5.76 -19.72 11.85
C LEU A 4 4.92 -19.49 10.58
N SER A 5 5.21 -20.25 9.53
CA SER A 5 4.49 -20.27 8.25
C SER A 5 3.51 -21.43 8.22
N LEU A 6 2.24 -21.18 7.89
CA LEU A 6 1.23 -22.24 7.83
C LEU A 6 0.83 -22.60 6.40
N GLY A 7 -0.17 -21.92 5.84
CA GLY A 7 -0.94 -22.40 4.67
C GLY A 7 -0.15 -22.66 3.39
N ALA A 8 0.70 -21.72 2.98
CA ALA A 8 1.44 -21.81 1.72
C ALA A 8 2.94 -21.61 1.93
N GLU A 9 3.73 -22.17 1.00
CA GLU A 9 5.17 -21.91 0.91
C GLU A 9 5.45 -20.47 0.50
N ILE A 10 6.62 -19.96 0.88
CA ILE A 10 7.05 -18.60 0.57
C ILE A 10 8.56 -18.52 0.49
N VAL A 11 9.10 -17.67 -0.38
CA VAL A 11 10.52 -17.30 -0.30
C VAL A 11 10.67 -16.03 0.51
N MET A 12 11.58 -16.03 1.49
CA MET A 12 11.95 -14.84 2.25
C MET A 12 13.34 -14.38 1.88
N ASP A 13 13.47 -13.10 1.50
CA ASP A 13 14.76 -12.47 1.21
C ASP A 13 15.34 -11.79 2.45
N PHE A 14 16.59 -12.13 2.75
CA PHE A 14 17.40 -11.52 3.79
C PHE A 14 18.51 -10.71 3.15
N LYS A 15 18.64 -9.44 3.55
CA LYS A 15 19.71 -8.56 3.09
C LYS A 15 20.65 -8.26 4.25
N HIS A 16 21.94 -8.42 4.02
CA HIS A 16 22.97 -8.07 4.98
C HIS A 16 23.57 -6.69 4.69
N PRO A 17 24.12 -6.00 5.71
CA PRO A 17 24.66 -4.65 5.53
C PRO A 17 25.80 -4.50 4.52
N ASP A 18 26.56 -5.56 4.24
CA ASP A 18 27.62 -5.55 3.20
C ASP A 18 27.07 -5.63 1.76
N GLY A 19 25.74 -5.72 1.60
CA GLY A 19 25.07 -5.78 0.31
C GLY A 19 24.67 -7.18 -0.13
N HIS A 20 25.09 -8.26 0.55
CA HIS A 20 24.68 -9.60 0.17
C HIS A 20 23.19 -9.83 0.44
N THR A 21 22.55 -10.59 -0.45
CA THR A 21 21.14 -10.98 -0.32
C THR A 21 21.03 -12.49 -0.40
N VAL A 22 20.24 -13.08 0.48
CA VAL A 22 20.00 -14.52 0.58
C VAL A 22 18.49 -14.75 0.53
N ALA A 23 18.04 -15.51 -0.44
CA ALA A 23 16.64 -15.94 -0.56
C ALA A 23 16.48 -17.33 0.06
N ILE A 24 15.54 -17.49 0.99
CA ILE A 24 15.29 -18.75 1.69
C ILE A 24 13.86 -19.22 1.42
N MET A 25 13.72 -20.44 0.89
CA MET A 25 12.41 -21.07 0.75
C MET A 25 11.91 -21.56 2.12
N LEU A 26 10.73 -21.12 2.53
CA LEU A 26 10.00 -21.58 3.71
C LEU A 26 8.80 -22.45 3.31
N PRO A 27 8.87 -23.76 3.54
CA PRO A 27 7.76 -24.68 3.25
C PRO A 27 6.49 -24.30 4.01
N ARG A 28 5.34 -24.81 3.56
CA ARG A 28 4.14 -24.84 4.38
C ARG A 28 4.42 -25.55 5.71
N CYS A 29 3.77 -25.11 6.78
CA CYS A 29 3.97 -25.63 8.13
C CYS A 29 5.45 -25.62 8.59
N SER A 30 6.22 -24.59 8.21
CA SER A 30 7.63 -24.43 8.61
C SER A 30 7.83 -23.35 9.67
N LEU A 31 8.93 -23.48 10.41
CA LEU A 31 9.37 -22.51 11.41
C LEU A 31 10.72 -21.93 11.00
N LEU A 32 10.78 -20.62 10.76
CA LEU A 32 12.03 -19.90 10.59
C LEU A 32 12.50 -19.34 11.93
N VAL A 33 13.71 -19.71 12.34
CA VAL A 33 14.38 -19.17 13.52
C VAL A 33 15.53 -18.26 13.07
N MET A 34 15.35 -16.95 13.26
CA MET A 34 16.42 -15.97 13.08
C MET A 34 17.15 -15.80 14.41
N ALA A 35 18.37 -16.33 14.48
CA ALA A 35 19.29 -16.14 15.59
C ALA A 35 20.16 -14.90 15.33
N GLY A 36 20.38 -14.09 16.36
CA GLY A 36 21.15 -12.84 16.26
C GLY A 36 20.31 -11.59 15.95
N GLU A 37 20.99 -10.50 15.63
CA GLU A 37 20.37 -9.22 15.29
C GLU A 37 19.83 -9.27 13.86
N SER A 38 18.52 -9.12 13.69
CA SER A 38 17.88 -9.15 12.37
C SER A 38 16.85 -8.03 12.26
N ARG A 39 16.88 -7.31 11.14
CA ARG A 39 15.89 -6.29 10.79
C ARG A 39 15.18 -6.76 9.53
N ILE A 40 13.85 -6.79 9.57
CA ILE A 40 13.04 -7.22 8.45
C ILE A 40 12.44 -5.98 7.80
N THR A 41 12.68 -5.81 6.50
CA THR A 41 12.00 -4.81 5.68
C THR A 41 10.94 -5.53 4.87
N PRO A 42 9.64 -5.30 5.10
CA PRO A 42 8.60 -6.00 4.35
C PRO A 42 8.65 -5.65 2.86
N ARG A 43 8.52 -6.66 1.98
CA ARG A 43 8.37 -6.50 0.53
C ARG A 43 7.11 -7.20 0.02
N LYS A 44 6.73 -6.89 -1.22
CA LYS A 44 5.47 -7.34 -1.84
C LYS A 44 5.60 -8.58 -2.76
N PHE A 45 6.78 -9.03 -3.15
CA PHE A 45 6.98 -10.15 -4.11
C PHE A 45 8.16 -11.05 -3.71
N ASP A 46 8.09 -12.36 -4.05
CA ASP A 46 9.18 -13.34 -3.83
C ASP A 46 9.54 -14.06 -5.15
N VAL A 47 10.76 -14.57 -5.27
CA VAL A 47 11.30 -15.34 -6.40
C VAL A 47 11.63 -16.76 -5.91
N ILE A 48 11.24 -17.83 -6.62
CA ILE A 48 11.47 -19.24 -6.21
C ILE A 48 12.30 -20.02 -7.25
N GLN A 49 13.06 -21.01 -6.79
CA GLN A 49 13.84 -21.95 -7.63
C GLN A 49 12.99 -23.17 -8.04
N ALA A 50 13.08 -23.59 -9.29
CA ALA A 50 12.56 -24.85 -9.78
C ALA A 50 13.46 -25.98 -9.28
N SER A 51 12.90 -26.99 -8.64
CA SER A 51 13.58 -28.28 -8.51
C SER A 51 12.66 -29.37 -9.06
N GLU A 52 13.04 -29.93 -10.20
CA GLU A 52 12.79 -31.33 -10.43
C GLU A 52 13.67 -32.09 -9.42
N PHE A 53 13.08 -32.98 -8.64
CA PHE A 53 13.72 -33.81 -7.61
C PHE A 53 14.07 -33.13 -6.26
N GLY A 54 13.04 -32.91 -5.45
CA GLY A 54 13.01 -33.53 -4.11
C GLY A 54 13.89 -32.99 -2.97
N GLN A 55 14.59 -31.85 -3.09
CA GLN A 55 15.29 -31.23 -1.96
C GLN A 55 14.48 -30.07 -1.35
N LYS A 56 13.91 -30.31 -0.17
CA LYS A 56 12.88 -29.47 0.48
C LYS A 56 13.39 -28.32 1.37
N VAL A 57 14.70 -28.06 1.46
CA VAL A 57 15.25 -26.96 2.28
C VAL A 57 16.58 -26.49 1.69
N GLY A 58 16.73 -25.21 1.34
CA GLY A 58 17.99 -24.66 0.83
C GLY A 58 17.98 -23.16 0.54
N THR A 59 19.18 -22.56 0.53
CA THR A 59 19.46 -21.21 0.04
C THR A 59 19.29 -21.17 -1.47
N ILE A 60 18.51 -20.23 -2.00
CA ILE A 60 18.36 -20.05 -3.45
C ILE A 60 19.60 -19.33 -3.98
N THR A 61 20.38 -20.00 -4.82
CA THR A 61 21.54 -19.42 -5.51
C THR A 61 21.09 -18.76 -6.82
N ALA A 62 21.75 -17.66 -7.19
CA ALA A 62 21.38 -16.81 -8.33
C ALA A 62 21.79 -17.36 -9.71
N ASP A 63 21.71 -18.67 -9.92
CA ASP A 63 21.91 -19.25 -11.25
C ASP A 63 20.59 -19.17 -12.04
N ALA A 64 20.58 -18.29 -13.04
CA ALA A 64 19.39 -17.91 -13.81
C ALA A 64 18.73 -19.04 -14.63
N GLY A 65 19.33 -20.23 -14.67
CA GLY A 65 18.83 -21.39 -15.41
C GLY A 65 17.67 -22.14 -14.76
N ASP A 66 17.50 -22.02 -13.43
CA ASP A 66 16.58 -22.85 -12.64
C ASP A 66 15.53 -22.04 -11.85
N LEU A 67 15.13 -20.86 -12.32
CA LEU A 67 14.11 -20.04 -11.64
C LEU A 67 12.73 -20.24 -12.26
N THR A 68 11.71 -20.52 -11.43
CA THR A 68 10.31 -20.63 -11.87
C THR A 68 9.38 -19.79 -11.01
N LEU A 69 8.29 -19.31 -11.61
CA LEU A 69 7.29 -18.50 -10.93
C LEU A 69 6.20 -19.38 -10.33
N ASN A 70 6.16 -19.52 -9.01
CA ASN A 70 5.03 -20.15 -8.32
C ASN A 70 3.95 -19.12 -7.99
N ARG A 71 2.69 -19.47 -8.30
CA ARG A 71 1.53 -18.65 -7.94
C ARG A 71 1.38 -18.65 -6.41
N ARG A 72 1.39 -17.46 -5.81
CA ARG A 72 1.18 -17.32 -4.36
C ARG A 72 -0.22 -17.78 -3.96
N GLU A 73 -0.28 -18.64 -2.96
CA GLU A 73 -1.51 -19.05 -2.29
C GLU A 73 -1.65 -18.33 -0.93
N THR A 74 -2.82 -18.46 -0.31
CA THR A 74 -3.09 -17.79 0.97
C THR A 74 -2.19 -18.34 2.08
N ARG A 75 -1.30 -17.49 2.59
CA ARG A 75 -0.41 -17.80 3.72
C ARG A 75 -0.81 -17.02 4.96
N THR A 76 -1.05 -17.75 6.05
CA THR A 76 -1.07 -17.19 7.40
C THR A 76 0.29 -17.39 8.04
N SER A 77 0.83 -16.33 8.66
CA SER A 77 2.09 -16.42 9.39
C SER A 77 2.07 -15.68 10.71
N PHE A 78 2.62 -16.31 11.74
CA PHE A 78 2.78 -15.73 13.06
C PHE A 78 4.24 -15.38 13.28
N THR A 79 4.53 -14.10 13.55
CA THR A 79 5.90 -13.65 13.85
C THR A 79 6.00 -13.28 15.32
N PHE A 80 6.79 -14.06 16.06
CA PHE A 80 7.07 -13.86 17.47
C PHE A 80 8.41 -13.15 17.62
N ARG A 81 8.42 -12.07 18.41
CA ARG A 81 9.62 -11.29 18.71
C ARG A 81 9.70 -10.99 20.20
N LYS A 82 10.91 -11.13 20.77
CA LYS A 82 11.21 -10.62 22.10
C LYS A 82 11.51 -9.13 21.97
N VAL A 83 10.66 -8.29 22.55
CA VAL A 83 10.84 -6.84 22.53
C VAL A 83 11.83 -6.45 23.63
N ARG A 84 12.85 -5.64 23.29
CA ARG A 84 13.79 -5.08 24.27
C ARG A 84 13.09 -3.95 25.04
N ARG A 85 13.31 -3.87 26.35
CA ARG A 85 12.75 -2.81 27.21
C ARG A 85 13.75 -1.70 27.54
N SER A 86 15.02 -1.87 27.18
CA SER A 86 16.10 -0.91 27.36
C SER A 86 16.56 -0.35 26.01
N PRO A 87 17.19 0.84 25.98
CA PRO A 87 17.81 1.36 24.77
C PRO A 87 18.77 0.35 24.15
N CYS A 88 18.70 0.20 22.83
CA CYS A 88 19.52 -0.73 22.07
C CYS A 88 20.97 -0.23 21.94
N ASN A 89 21.94 -1.12 22.16
CA ASN A 89 23.38 -0.88 22.03
C ASN A 89 24.02 -1.66 20.85
N CYS A 90 23.23 -2.01 19.83
CA CYS A 90 23.73 -2.71 18.64
C CYS A 90 24.78 -1.93 17.86
N ILE A 91 25.55 -2.62 17.01
CA ILE A 91 26.59 -2.02 16.15
C ILE A 91 26.03 -1.31 14.89
N TYR A 92 24.71 -1.19 14.77
CA TYR A 92 24.01 -0.63 13.60
C TYR A 92 23.26 0.68 13.93
N PRO A 93 23.94 1.77 14.33
CA PRO A 93 23.30 3.02 14.75
C PRO A 93 22.40 3.62 13.64
N SER A 94 22.84 3.56 12.38
CA SER A 94 22.11 4.08 11.22
C SER A 94 20.80 3.35 10.92
N ALA A 95 20.60 2.15 11.45
CA ALA A 95 19.37 1.39 11.33
C ALA A 95 18.61 1.25 12.66
N CYS A 96 19.17 1.75 13.78
CA CYS A 96 18.65 1.57 15.12
C CYS A 96 17.85 2.77 15.63
N ASP A 97 16.55 2.60 15.76
CA ASP A 97 15.63 3.55 16.39
C ASP A 97 16.09 4.04 17.77
N SER A 98 16.53 3.14 18.67
CA SER A 98 16.98 3.57 20.01
C SER A 98 18.27 4.40 20.03
N GLN A 99 19.13 4.28 19.01
CA GLN A 99 20.40 5.04 18.93
C GLN A 99 20.27 6.29 18.07
N LYS A 100 19.35 6.28 17.09
CA LYS A 100 18.95 7.46 16.33
C LYS A 100 18.41 8.58 17.21
N GLY A 101 17.88 8.26 18.39
CA GLY A 101 17.41 9.25 19.37
C GLY A 101 18.49 10.21 19.91
N GLN A 102 19.78 9.99 19.66
CA GLN A 102 20.84 10.92 20.05
C GLN A 102 21.14 12.01 19.00
N GLN A 103 20.75 11.81 17.74
CA GLN A 103 20.71 12.91 16.76
C GLN A 103 19.39 13.66 17.00
N ARG A 104 19.47 14.92 17.45
CA ARG A 104 18.33 15.82 17.70
C ARG A 104 17.20 15.57 16.69
N GLN A 105 16.22 14.76 17.08
CA GLN A 105 14.96 14.74 16.37
C GLN A 105 14.35 16.10 16.63
N ILE A 106 14.33 16.95 15.61
CA ILE A 106 13.23 17.91 15.47
C ILE A 106 12.00 17.02 15.65
N GLN A 107 11.28 17.17 16.77
CA GLN A 107 10.03 16.45 16.93
C GLN A 107 9.22 16.73 15.66
N PRO A 108 8.65 15.72 15.00
CA PRO A 108 7.80 15.96 13.85
C PRO A 108 6.69 16.90 14.31
N SER A 109 6.83 18.18 13.98
CA SER A 109 5.87 19.21 14.31
C SER A 109 4.75 19.08 13.31
N PHE A 110 3.52 19.01 13.82
CA PHE A 110 2.36 19.13 12.96
C PHE A 110 2.38 20.50 12.26
N PRO A 111 2.00 20.59 10.99
CA PRO A 111 1.91 21.88 10.32
C PRO A 111 0.94 22.78 11.09
N HIS A 112 1.34 24.03 11.31
CA HIS A 112 0.58 25.00 12.10
C HIS A 112 -0.29 25.92 11.25
N SER A 113 -0.18 25.82 9.93
CA SER A 113 -0.96 26.58 8.96
C SER A 113 -1.40 25.73 7.77
N GLU A 114 -2.47 26.16 7.09
CA GLU A 114 -2.95 25.53 5.85
C GLU A 114 -1.87 25.49 4.76
N THR A 115 -1.03 26.54 4.67
CA THR A 115 0.05 26.60 3.69
C THR A 115 1.14 25.57 3.97
N GLU A 116 1.52 25.38 5.23
CA GLU A 116 2.49 24.34 5.61
C GLU A 116 1.94 22.94 5.35
N ALA A 117 0.67 22.69 5.71
CA ALA A 117 0.01 21.42 5.49
C ALA A 117 -0.06 21.07 4.00
N SER A 118 -0.49 22.02 3.17
CA SER A 118 -0.56 21.88 1.72
C SER A 118 0.82 21.61 1.09
N LYS A 119 1.88 22.29 1.55
CA LYS A 119 3.26 22.04 1.09
C LYS A 119 3.74 20.64 1.47
N LEU A 120 3.43 20.18 2.69
CA LEU A 120 3.80 18.86 3.16
C LEU A 120 3.11 17.77 2.34
N GLU A 121 1.81 17.93 2.08
CA GLU A 121 1.03 17.04 1.21
C GLU A 121 1.58 17.05 -0.23
N GLN A 122 1.93 18.22 -0.75
CA GLN A 122 2.52 18.34 -2.08
C GLN A 122 3.82 17.54 -2.20
N GLU A 123 4.71 17.65 -1.22
CA GLU A 123 6.02 17.00 -1.24
C GLU A 123 5.92 15.48 -1.04
N TYR A 124 5.18 15.05 -0.02
CA TYR A 124 5.22 13.67 0.44
C TYR A 124 4.04 12.81 -0.01
N VAL A 125 3.02 13.41 -0.63
CA VAL A 125 1.85 12.70 -1.16
C VAL A 125 1.74 12.93 -2.65
N HIS A 126 1.53 14.18 -3.10
CA HIS A 126 1.17 14.45 -4.49
C HIS A 126 2.31 14.08 -5.44
N LYS A 127 3.53 14.58 -5.20
CA LYS A 127 4.70 14.22 -6.02
C LYS A 127 4.95 12.72 -6.05
N VAL A 128 4.85 12.08 -4.88
CA VAL A 128 5.07 10.63 -4.76
C VAL A 128 4.09 9.85 -5.64
N TYR A 129 2.79 10.13 -5.59
CA TYR A 129 1.81 9.43 -6.43
C TYR A 129 1.99 9.73 -7.92
N GLU A 130 2.35 10.98 -8.27
CA GLU A 130 2.67 11.34 -9.65
C GLU A 130 3.85 10.51 -10.19
N GLU A 131 4.92 10.36 -9.40
CA GLU A 131 6.11 9.59 -9.78
C GLU A 131 5.87 8.08 -9.84
N ILE A 132 5.05 7.52 -8.93
CA ILE A 132 4.86 6.07 -8.82
C ILE A 132 3.62 5.54 -9.55
N ALA A 133 2.86 6.37 -10.28
CA ALA A 133 1.54 6.03 -10.84
C ALA A 133 1.53 4.70 -11.62
N THR A 134 2.49 4.50 -12.53
CA THR A 134 2.59 3.27 -13.34
C THR A 134 2.82 2.03 -12.47
N HIS A 135 3.77 2.10 -11.52
CA HIS A 135 4.05 1.00 -10.60
C HIS A 135 2.90 0.78 -9.59
N PHE A 136 2.22 1.85 -9.17
CA PHE A 136 1.02 1.77 -8.36
C PHE A 136 -0.07 1.00 -9.10
N SER A 137 -0.29 1.32 -10.37
CA SER A 137 -1.34 0.70 -11.18
C SER A 137 -1.12 -0.79 -11.40
N SER A 138 0.12 -1.20 -11.73
CA SER A 138 0.45 -2.61 -11.97
C SER A 138 0.31 -3.48 -10.71
N THR A 139 0.69 -2.95 -9.55
CA THR A 139 0.75 -3.72 -8.30
C THR A 139 -0.52 -3.71 -7.46
N ARG A 140 -1.52 -2.88 -7.77
CA ARG A 140 -2.69 -2.63 -6.89
C ARG A 140 -4.03 -2.66 -7.64
N HIS A 141 -4.21 -3.65 -8.51
CA HIS A 141 -5.41 -3.76 -9.35
C HIS A 141 -6.59 -4.49 -8.68
N SER A 142 -6.40 -5.39 -7.71
CA SER A 142 -7.49 -6.27 -7.21
C SER A 142 -8.45 -5.58 -6.21
N PRO A 143 -9.74 -5.34 -6.55
CA PRO A 143 -10.71 -4.64 -5.70
C PRO A 143 -10.91 -5.29 -4.33
N TRP A 144 -11.22 -4.49 -3.30
CA TRP A 144 -11.49 -5.03 -1.97
C TRP A 144 -12.92 -5.58 -1.93
N PRO A 145 -13.15 -6.84 -1.50
CA PRO A 145 -14.45 -7.50 -1.64
C PRO A 145 -15.63 -6.73 -1.03
N ARG A 146 -15.45 -6.14 0.16
CA ARG A 146 -16.52 -5.37 0.83
C ARG A 146 -16.91 -4.08 0.11
N ILE A 147 -15.95 -3.44 -0.57
CA ILE A 147 -16.24 -2.25 -1.37
C ILE A 147 -17.00 -2.65 -2.64
N VAL A 148 -16.60 -3.76 -3.26
CA VAL A 148 -17.31 -4.33 -4.42
C VAL A 148 -18.74 -4.72 -4.06
N GLU A 149 -18.94 -5.38 -2.92
CA GLU A 149 -20.27 -5.76 -2.42
C GLU A 149 -21.14 -4.53 -2.18
N PHE A 150 -20.61 -3.49 -1.51
CA PHE A 150 -21.30 -2.23 -1.32
C PHE A 150 -21.74 -1.61 -2.66
N LEU A 151 -20.81 -1.47 -3.62
CA LEU A 151 -21.12 -0.88 -4.93
C LEU A 151 -22.20 -1.69 -5.66
N ARG A 152 -22.09 -3.02 -5.66
CA ARG A 152 -23.09 -3.90 -6.31
C ARG A 152 -24.45 -3.93 -5.60
N SER A 153 -24.51 -3.52 -4.34
CA SER A 153 -25.78 -3.41 -3.61
C SER A 153 -26.57 -2.13 -3.94
N LEU A 154 -25.94 -1.16 -4.61
CA LEU A 154 -26.60 0.09 -5.00
C LEU A 154 -27.65 -0.16 -6.09
N PRO A 155 -28.75 0.61 -6.11
CA PRO A 155 -29.74 0.54 -7.18
C PRO A 155 -29.14 0.76 -8.57
N LYS A 156 -29.71 0.09 -9.58
CA LYS A 156 -29.37 0.33 -10.98
C LYS A 156 -29.62 1.78 -11.36
N GLY A 157 -28.64 2.39 -12.04
CA GLY A 157 -28.65 3.78 -12.45
C GLY A 157 -28.18 4.76 -11.38
N SER A 158 -27.71 4.29 -10.21
CA SER A 158 -27.12 5.17 -9.19
C SER A 158 -25.88 5.89 -9.71
N ILE A 159 -25.76 7.17 -9.35
CA ILE A 159 -24.60 8.01 -9.64
C ILE A 159 -23.62 7.91 -8.47
N VAL A 160 -22.38 7.51 -8.73
CA VAL A 160 -21.37 7.27 -7.69
C VAL A 160 -20.12 8.10 -7.94
N ALA A 161 -19.67 8.82 -6.92
CA ALA A 161 -18.37 9.48 -6.93
C ALA A 161 -17.30 8.60 -6.26
N ASP A 162 -16.16 8.40 -6.92
CA ASP A 162 -14.95 7.81 -6.32
C ASP A 162 -13.89 8.90 -6.14
N VAL A 163 -13.83 9.48 -4.93
CA VAL A 163 -12.95 10.62 -4.61
C VAL A 163 -11.61 10.11 -4.10
N GLY A 164 -10.57 10.33 -4.90
CA GLY A 164 -9.28 9.65 -4.86
C GLY A 164 -9.34 8.26 -5.49
N CYS A 165 -9.85 8.20 -6.73
CA CYS A 165 -10.09 6.96 -7.46
C CYS A 165 -8.81 6.19 -7.82
N GLY A 166 -7.64 6.82 -7.68
CA GLY A 166 -6.36 6.26 -8.09
C GLY A 166 -6.39 5.81 -9.54
N ASN A 167 -6.02 4.54 -9.79
CA ASN A 167 -5.97 3.95 -11.12
C ASN A 167 -7.35 3.45 -11.64
N GLY A 168 -8.45 3.90 -11.05
CA GLY A 168 -9.82 3.58 -11.48
C GLY A 168 -10.28 2.18 -11.09
N LYS A 169 -9.65 1.58 -10.08
CA LYS A 169 -9.88 0.21 -9.62
C LYS A 169 -11.35 -0.16 -9.36
N TYR A 170 -12.16 0.81 -8.94
CA TYR A 170 -13.57 0.61 -8.62
C TYR A 170 -14.53 1.10 -9.71
N LEU A 171 -14.08 1.91 -10.67
CA LEU A 171 -14.92 2.59 -11.66
C LEU A 171 -15.61 1.63 -12.64
N GLY A 172 -15.05 0.44 -12.86
CA GLY A 172 -15.60 -0.60 -13.74
C GLY A 172 -16.18 -1.83 -13.01
N VAL A 173 -16.51 -1.72 -11.72
CA VAL A 173 -16.96 -2.88 -10.92
C VAL A 173 -18.39 -3.34 -11.23
N SER A 174 -19.22 -2.44 -11.76
CA SER A 174 -20.61 -2.70 -12.13
C SER A 174 -21.01 -1.85 -13.33
N GLU A 175 -21.62 -2.47 -14.35
CA GLU A 175 -22.18 -1.78 -15.52
C GLU A 175 -23.53 -1.11 -15.21
N ASP A 176 -24.12 -1.42 -14.05
CA ASP A 176 -25.39 -0.84 -13.61
C ASP A 176 -25.23 0.53 -12.93
N LEU A 177 -23.99 1.01 -12.73
CA LEU A 177 -23.69 2.26 -12.02
C LEU A 177 -23.09 3.30 -12.96
N TYR A 178 -23.44 4.57 -12.74
CA TYR A 178 -22.77 5.70 -13.38
C TYR A 178 -21.68 6.24 -12.44
N MET A 179 -20.46 5.76 -12.64
CA MET A 179 -19.32 6.12 -11.78
C MET A 179 -18.47 7.23 -12.38
N VAL A 180 -18.12 8.22 -11.56
CA VAL A 180 -17.16 9.28 -11.90
C VAL A 180 -16.06 9.29 -10.84
N GLY A 181 -14.82 9.11 -11.28
CA GLY A 181 -13.65 9.21 -10.43
C GLY A 181 -13.07 10.62 -10.39
N CYS A 182 -12.40 10.95 -9.30
CA CYS A 182 -11.45 12.05 -9.31
C CYS A 182 -10.19 11.67 -8.54
N ASP A 183 -9.02 12.15 -8.98
CA ASP A 183 -7.78 12.00 -8.24
C ASP A 183 -6.91 13.27 -8.39
N ARG A 184 -6.03 13.52 -7.43
CA ARG A 184 -5.11 14.66 -7.49
C ARG A 184 -3.99 14.43 -8.51
N SER A 185 -3.59 13.17 -8.69
CA SER A 185 -2.52 12.79 -9.61
C SER A 185 -3.03 12.74 -11.04
N ARG A 186 -2.37 13.47 -11.93
CA ARG A 186 -2.71 13.46 -13.36
C ARG A 186 -2.39 12.11 -13.97
N ASN A 187 -1.20 11.57 -13.69
CA ASN A 187 -0.80 10.27 -14.20
C ASN A 187 -1.78 9.14 -13.82
N LEU A 188 -2.39 9.16 -12.64
CA LEU A 188 -3.41 8.18 -12.25
C LEU A 188 -4.74 8.38 -12.97
N VAL A 189 -5.14 9.63 -13.22
CA VAL A 189 -6.33 9.95 -14.03
C VAL A 189 -6.12 9.57 -15.49
N ASP A 190 -4.94 9.79 -16.06
CA ASP A 190 -4.62 9.39 -17.44
C ASP A 190 -4.74 7.87 -17.61
N ILE A 191 -4.27 7.08 -16.63
CA ILE A 191 -4.45 5.62 -16.58
C ILE A 191 -5.94 5.22 -16.51
N CYS A 192 -6.81 6.02 -15.90
CA CYS A 192 -8.24 5.78 -15.94
C CYS A 192 -8.78 6.00 -17.36
N GLY A 193 -8.31 7.05 -18.04
CA GLY A 193 -8.67 7.35 -19.42
C GLY A 193 -8.25 6.27 -20.41
N GLU A 194 -7.06 5.68 -20.23
CA GLU A 194 -6.60 4.51 -21.01
C GLU A 194 -7.52 3.28 -20.87
N LYS A 195 -8.33 3.22 -19.81
CA LYS A 195 -9.31 2.16 -19.53
C LYS A 195 -10.75 2.57 -19.87
N ASP A 196 -10.91 3.69 -20.58
CA ASP A 196 -12.21 4.30 -20.92
C ASP A 196 -13.07 4.66 -19.69
N TYR A 197 -12.45 4.88 -18.52
CA TYR A 197 -13.15 5.29 -17.31
C TYR A 197 -13.31 6.81 -17.23
N GLN A 198 -14.45 7.24 -16.69
CA GLN A 198 -14.73 8.66 -16.48
C GLN A 198 -14.02 9.14 -15.20
N ALA A 199 -12.90 9.83 -15.37
CA ALA A 199 -12.13 10.38 -14.26
C ALA A 199 -11.61 11.79 -14.57
N LEU A 200 -11.41 12.61 -13.54
CA LEU A 200 -10.92 13.98 -13.68
C LEU A 200 -9.90 14.35 -12.61
N VAL A 201 -8.97 15.25 -12.94
CA VAL A 201 -7.97 15.74 -11.99
C VAL A 201 -8.61 16.74 -11.03
N CYS A 202 -8.56 16.46 -9.73
CA CYS A 202 -9.33 17.20 -8.72
C CYS A 202 -8.68 17.14 -7.33
N ASP A 203 -8.90 18.18 -6.52
CA ASP A 203 -8.56 18.16 -5.09
C ASP A 203 -9.78 17.63 -4.33
N ALA A 204 -9.59 16.62 -3.48
CA ALA A 204 -10.68 16.06 -2.68
C ALA A 204 -11.25 17.04 -1.62
N LEU A 205 -10.60 18.19 -1.41
CA LEU A 205 -11.15 19.31 -0.63
C LEU A 205 -12.16 20.17 -1.41
N ALA A 206 -12.19 20.06 -2.74
CA ALA A 206 -13.06 20.84 -3.62
C ALA A 206 -13.33 20.06 -4.91
N VAL A 207 -14.27 19.12 -4.83
CA VAL A 207 -14.66 18.26 -5.94
C VAL A 207 -15.57 19.05 -6.89
N PRO A 208 -15.28 19.12 -8.21
CA PRO A 208 -16.02 19.93 -9.17
C PRO A 208 -17.35 19.28 -9.60
N MET A 209 -18.14 18.85 -8.61
CA MET A 209 -19.45 18.23 -8.77
C MET A 209 -20.47 19.00 -7.93
N ARG A 210 -21.72 19.06 -8.40
CA ARG A 210 -22.80 19.78 -7.70
C ARG A 210 -23.11 19.12 -6.36
N SER A 211 -23.57 19.91 -5.40
CA SER A 211 -24.03 19.35 -4.12
C SER A 211 -25.27 18.47 -4.35
N GLY A 212 -25.39 17.37 -3.62
CA GLY A 212 -26.52 16.45 -3.75
C GLY A 212 -26.65 15.79 -5.13
N CYS A 213 -25.56 15.61 -5.87
CA CYS A 213 -25.64 15.01 -7.20
C CYS A 213 -25.47 13.49 -7.21
N CYS A 214 -24.84 12.91 -6.18
CA CYS A 214 -24.49 11.50 -6.09
C CYS A 214 -25.44 10.73 -5.15
N ASP A 215 -25.77 9.51 -5.53
CA ASP A 215 -26.48 8.54 -4.69
C ASP A 215 -25.52 7.85 -3.70
N ALA A 216 -24.25 7.72 -4.07
CA ALA A 216 -23.19 7.21 -3.21
C ALA A 216 -21.85 7.91 -3.47
N CYS A 217 -20.98 7.89 -2.48
CA CYS A 217 -19.62 8.41 -2.57
C CYS A 217 -18.69 7.47 -1.84
N ILE A 218 -17.58 7.08 -2.48
CA ILE A 218 -16.49 6.33 -1.85
C ILE A 218 -15.23 7.19 -1.82
N SER A 219 -14.41 7.01 -0.79
CA SER A 219 -13.09 7.61 -0.68
C SER A 219 -12.17 6.64 0.05
N ILE A 220 -11.46 5.82 -0.73
CA ILE A 220 -10.76 4.64 -0.22
C ILE A 220 -9.28 4.95 -0.08
N ALA A 221 -8.79 4.95 1.16
CA ALA A 221 -7.37 5.20 1.46
C ALA A 221 -6.87 6.58 0.98
N VAL A 222 -7.67 7.63 1.18
CA VAL A 222 -7.35 9.01 0.77
C VAL A 222 -7.21 9.96 1.96
N ILE A 223 -8.23 10.04 2.83
CA ILE A 223 -8.33 11.04 3.92
C ILE A 223 -7.11 11.03 4.86
N HIS A 224 -6.45 9.90 5.03
CA HIS A 224 -5.27 9.80 5.89
C HIS A 224 -4.02 10.52 5.33
N HIS A 225 -4.06 11.00 4.08
CA HIS A 225 -3.00 11.78 3.48
C HIS A 225 -3.03 13.27 3.86
N PHE A 226 -4.14 13.79 4.40
CA PHE A 226 -4.20 15.18 4.83
C PHE A 226 -3.49 15.39 6.17
N SER A 227 -2.63 16.41 6.21
CA SER A 227 -1.65 16.62 7.28
C SER A 227 -2.25 17.23 8.55
N THR A 228 -3.44 17.81 8.48
CA THR A 228 -4.15 18.43 9.62
C THR A 228 -5.52 17.81 9.84
N ALA A 229 -6.04 17.94 11.06
CA ALA A 229 -7.39 17.45 11.39
C ALA A 229 -8.47 18.25 10.66
N GLU A 230 -8.22 19.54 10.49
CA GLU A 230 -9.08 20.52 9.83
C GLU A 230 -9.27 20.16 8.37
N ARG A 231 -8.18 19.82 7.65
CA ARG A 231 -8.24 19.39 6.25
C ARG A 231 -8.94 18.04 6.09
N ARG A 232 -8.66 17.06 6.97
CA ARG A 232 -9.40 15.79 6.99
C ARG A 232 -10.91 16.00 7.18
N LEU A 233 -11.28 16.88 8.10
CA LEU A 233 -12.68 17.21 8.36
C LEU A 233 -13.31 17.96 7.17
N ALA A 234 -12.57 18.87 6.53
CA ALA A 234 -13.02 19.54 5.32
C ALA A 234 -13.27 18.55 4.18
N THR A 235 -12.41 17.55 3.97
CA THR A 235 -12.65 16.48 3.01
C THR A 235 -13.93 15.71 3.34
N ILE A 236 -14.15 15.32 4.60
CA ILE A 236 -15.38 14.60 4.98
C ILE A 236 -16.63 15.44 4.69
N ARG A 237 -16.58 16.75 4.98
CA ARG A 237 -17.67 17.68 4.65
C ARG A 237 -17.90 17.76 3.15
N GLU A 238 -16.82 17.78 2.36
CA GLU A 238 -16.89 17.79 0.91
C GLU A 238 -17.50 16.51 0.34
N LEU A 239 -17.13 15.34 0.86
CA LEU A 239 -17.76 14.07 0.47
C LEU A 239 -19.26 14.06 0.83
N ALA A 240 -19.62 14.55 2.01
CA ALA A 240 -21.03 14.65 2.42
C ALA A 240 -21.82 15.63 1.54
N ARG A 241 -21.20 16.73 1.10
CA ARG A 241 -21.81 17.70 0.19
C ARG A 241 -22.25 17.06 -1.13
N LEU A 242 -21.54 16.04 -1.62
CA LEU A 242 -21.85 15.36 -2.88
C LEU A 242 -23.12 14.50 -2.80
N LEU A 243 -23.47 14.00 -1.61
CA LEU A 243 -24.56 13.06 -1.39
C LEU A 243 -25.93 13.76 -1.35
N ARG A 244 -26.94 13.09 -1.91
CA ARG A 244 -28.37 13.49 -1.87
C ARG A 244 -28.97 13.44 -0.47
#